data_AF-A0A1R2CSV9-F1
#
_entry.id   AF-A0A1R2CSV9-F1
#
_cell.length_a   1.000
_cell.length_b   1.000
_cell.length_c   1.000
_cell.angle_alpha   90.00
_cell.angle_beta   90.00
_cell.angle_gamma   90.00
#
_symmetry.space_group_name_H-M   'P 1'
#
loop_
_entity.id
_entity.type
_entity.pdbx_description
1 polymer ?
#
loop_
_entity_poly.entity_id
_entity_poly.type
_entity_poly.pdbx_seq_one_letter_code
_entity_poly.pdbx_strand_id
1 'polypeptide(L)'
;MLIVFIQSILIVHSCSIQNCEFCSPNFHETCLNCNLGYTRDLDIGCKASQSSELSLYRIENCLELQNSTCIQCQEGYKLINGYCEPICSSSNCSCFYPNTCFHQSRSISCDSTACAYCDDNFQNCVSCKDGLGLDEQNSCVKCSNIECLKCSVNFTQCQECTIKTYLDDFNCFYCDSIFCSYCDEKSKRCNYCEEGLDLDLNGFCCHPSCLTCSKDNWNCSSCNEGYYLNNLCYNCVSNCKHCTNNTLCNECYDGYELINNNECVGKICHTKKCSSCPNSINNCLKCFEGYFLDSQNHCCDSNCKTCNEDSSFCISCNNGMYLDGLKCMNCTDGCLSCNNLADCILCADGYLLYSGICKKINPEESPFKLPAIISIVIIFVIGTFIMLIWFHIENRQMKMQIKHEAIKQKHELSIENNQSIEPMDLFHKVNLDSDHLAPNFSDSKRSSHDKNYIKNLKSDTVPQSATILVSPLTPPLSSKIDDELQSSNLNYLEHQDSLPKIFKPVYENSEDISIQNFGFVVQTIQLDIENAYNEIKVCYICQKEFDKNSDIRALPCGHPYHGKCIYNAMIIENKKQCLCCFKTYT
;
A
#
# COMPACT_ATOMS: atom_id res chain seq x y z
N MET A 1 28.57 39.10 76.13
CA MET A 1 27.61 38.24 75.38
C MET A 1 26.47 39.14 74.89
N LEU A 2 26.41 39.51 73.60
CA LEU A 2 25.26 40.27 73.07
C LEU A 2 25.00 40.10 71.55
N ILE A 3 25.83 39.34 70.83
CA ILE A 3 25.74 39.20 69.35
C ILE A 3 25.06 37.89 68.94
N VAL A 4 25.06 36.87 69.79
CA VAL A 4 24.50 35.52 69.51
C VAL A 4 22.96 35.49 69.59
N PHE A 5 22.31 36.52 70.14
CA PHE A 5 20.85 36.56 70.36
C PHE A 5 20.04 37.22 69.24
N ILE A 6 20.69 37.68 68.16
CA ILE A 6 20.02 38.41 67.05
C ILE A 6 19.94 37.56 65.77
N GLN A 7 20.76 36.51 65.62
CA GLN A 7 20.74 35.62 64.45
C GLN A 7 19.56 34.62 64.43
N SER A 8 18.68 34.62 65.43
CA SER A 8 17.58 33.65 65.59
C SER A 8 16.18 34.20 65.29
N ILE A 9 16.06 35.40 64.70
CA ILE A 9 14.75 36.06 64.45
C ILE A 9 14.50 36.44 62.97
N LEU A 10 15.53 36.47 62.11
CA LEU A 10 15.38 36.88 60.69
C LEU A 10 15.94 35.86 59.69
N ILE A 11 15.37 34.65 59.68
CA ILE A 11 15.31 33.81 58.47
C ILE A 11 13.84 33.50 58.16
N VAL A 12 13.06 34.56 57.94
CA VAL A 12 11.78 34.45 57.23
C VAL A 12 12.13 34.05 55.80
N HIS A 13 11.92 32.78 55.46
CA HIS A 13 12.05 32.30 54.09
C HIS A 13 10.96 32.97 53.26
N SER A 14 11.31 34.02 52.51
CA SER A 14 10.40 34.70 51.61
C SER A 14 9.92 33.74 50.53
N CYS A 15 8.66 33.31 50.60
CA CYS A 15 8.14 32.34 49.66
C CYS A 15 8.01 32.94 48.26
N SER A 16 8.35 32.14 47.23
CA SER A 16 8.24 32.52 45.82
C SER A 16 6.80 32.68 45.33
N ILE A 17 5.81 32.16 46.07
CA ILE A 17 4.38 32.23 45.72
C ILE A 17 3.78 33.57 46.19
N GLN A 18 3.34 34.38 45.23
CA GLN A 18 2.63 35.61 45.50
C GLN A 18 1.34 35.36 46.31
N ASN A 19 1.10 36.18 47.33
CA ASN A 19 -0.04 36.08 48.25
C ASN A 19 -0.07 34.82 49.14
N CYS A 20 1.02 34.07 49.25
CA CYS A 20 1.15 33.07 50.30
C CYS A 20 1.56 33.71 51.65
N GLU A 21 1.00 33.21 52.74
CA GLU A 21 1.35 33.56 54.13
C GLU A 21 2.50 32.66 54.63
N PHE A 22 2.36 31.35 54.44
CA PHE A 22 3.31 30.35 54.91
C PHE A 22 3.49 29.21 53.89
N CYS A 23 4.73 28.92 53.51
CA CYS A 23 5.11 27.86 52.59
C CYS A 23 5.83 26.71 53.29
N SER A 24 5.87 25.54 52.65
CA SER A 24 6.52 24.35 53.19
C SER A 24 8.00 24.62 53.51
N PRO A 25 8.48 24.25 54.71
CA PRO A 25 9.91 24.27 55.03
C PRO A 25 10.72 23.26 54.20
N ASN A 26 10.06 22.25 53.62
CA ASN A 26 10.68 21.22 52.78
C ASN A 26 10.61 21.59 51.29
N PHE A 27 9.56 22.31 50.87
CA PHE A 27 9.29 22.66 49.47
C PHE A 27 8.83 24.13 49.37
N HIS A 28 9.77 25.07 49.25
CA HIS A 28 9.48 26.52 49.24
C HIS A 28 8.56 26.97 48.08
N GLU A 29 8.37 26.15 47.05
CA GLU A 29 7.43 26.35 45.94
C GLU A 29 6.01 25.81 46.23
N THR A 30 5.70 25.51 47.50
CA THR A 30 4.43 24.92 47.94
C THR A 30 3.84 25.73 49.09
N CYS A 31 2.75 26.46 48.80
CA CYS A 31 2.03 27.24 49.79
C CYS A 31 1.17 26.33 50.68
N LEU A 32 1.27 26.52 52.00
CA LEU A 32 0.47 25.81 53.01
C LEU A 32 -0.69 26.66 53.55
N ASN A 33 -0.53 27.98 53.60
CA ASN A 33 -1.64 28.91 53.85
C ASN A 33 -1.51 30.19 53.03
N CYS A 34 -2.60 30.63 52.38
CA CYS A 34 -2.64 31.87 51.62
C CYS A 34 -3.09 33.05 52.49
N ASN A 35 -2.69 34.27 52.13
CA ASN A 35 -3.13 35.50 52.78
C ASN A 35 -4.66 35.66 52.71
N LEU A 36 -5.23 36.42 53.67
CA LEU A 36 -6.66 36.73 53.72
C LEU A 36 -7.19 37.25 52.36
N GLY A 37 -8.31 36.69 51.90
CA GLY A 37 -8.88 36.94 50.58
C GLY A 37 -8.39 36.00 49.48
N TYR A 38 -7.44 35.11 49.76
CA TYR A 38 -6.94 34.10 48.83
C TYR A 38 -7.16 32.68 49.38
N THR A 39 -7.23 31.71 48.48
CA THR A 39 -7.28 30.26 48.77
C THR A 39 -6.22 29.55 47.93
N ARG A 40 -5.73 28.40 48.42
CA ARG A 40 -4.74 27.63 47.66
C ARG A 40 -5.33 27.15 46.33
N ASP A 41 -4.54 27.25 45.27
CA ASP A 41 -4.89 26.82 43.91
C ASP A 41 -3.79 25.92 43.35
N LEU A 42 -4.19 24.86 42.63
CA LEU A 42 -3.28 23.82 42.20
C LEU A 42 -2.26 24.33 41.18
N ASP A 43 -2.63 25.31 40.35
CA ASP A 43 -1.82 25.77 39.20
C ASP A 43 -1.04 27.03 39.55
N ILE A 44 -1.67 28.01 40.22
CA ILE A 44 -1.05 29.32 40.56
C ILE A 44 -0.69 29.52 42.05
N GLY A 45 -0.85 28.50 42.89
CA GLY A 45 -0.45 28.53 44.29
C GLY A 45 -1.46 29.22 45.20
N CYS A 46 -1.74 30.52 45.00
CA CYS A 46 -2.74 31.30 45.75
C CYS A 46 -3.61 32.15 44.81
N LYS A 47 -4.93 31.94 44.88
CA LYS A 47 -5.92 32.56 43.99
C LYS A 47 -6.96 33.33 44.79
N ALA A 48 -7.43 34.46 44.25
CA ALA A 48 -8.43 35.28 44.93
C ALA A 48 -9.73 34.47 45.16
N SER A 49 -10.21 34.48 46.40
CA SER A 49 -11.39 33.71 46.81
C SER A 49 -12.69 34.42 46.39
N GLN A 50 -13.68 33.65 45.96
CA GLN A 50 -14.99 34.16 45.53
C GLN A 50 -16.04 34.17 46.66
N SER A 51 -15.72 33.68 47.86
CA SER A 51 -16.63 33.63 49.01
C SER A 51 -16.46 34.82 49.95
N SER A 52 -17.56 35.47 50.35
CA SER A 52 -17.56 36.67 51.20
C SER A 52 -17.44 36.40 52.71
N GLU A 53 -17.31 35.16 53.15
CA GLU A 53 -17.20 34.80 54.58
C GLU A 53 -15.75 34.83 55.09
N LEU A 54 -15.26 36.03 55.44
CA LEU A 54 -13.97 36.20 56.11
C LEU A 54 -14.07 35.78 57.59
N SER A 55 -13.67 34.54 57.88
CA SER A 55 -13.16 34.19 59.21
C SER A 55 -11.75 34.76 59.38
N LEU A 56 -11.52 35.50 60.47
CA LEU A 56 -10.34 36.37 60.63
C LEU A 56 -9.01 35.62 60.80
N TYR A 57 -9.06 34.32 61.08
CA TYR A 57 -7.91 33.42 61.19
C TYR A 57 -8.28 32.06 60.61
N ARG A 58 -8.10 31.89 59.30
CA ARG A 58 -8.35 30.62 58.59
C ARG A 58 -7.03 29.98 58.20
N ILE A 59 -6.77 28.78 58.74
CA ILE A 59 -5.70 27.90 58.27
C ILE A 59 -6.34 26.75 57.50
N GLU A 60 -5.95 26.55 56.25
CA GLU A 60 -6.52 25.49 55.42
C GLU A 60 -6.21 24.09 55.97
N ASN A 61 -7.21 23.20 55.88
CA ASN A 61 -7.16 21.81 56.38
C ASN A 61 -6.96 21.70 57.92
N CYS A 62 -7.14 22.79 58.67
CA CYS A 62 -7.18 22.76 60.12
C CYS A 62 -8.56 22.33 60.65
N LEU A 63 -8.58 21.54 61.73
CA LEU A 63 -9.78 21.16 62.49
C LEU A 63 -9.94 21.97 63.78
N GLU A 64 -8.84 22.27 64.48
CA GLU A 64 -8.87 23.04 65.73
C GLU A 64 -7.77 24.12 65.76
N LEU A 65 -8.19 25.36 66.03
CA LEU A 65 -7.37 26.57 66.04
C LEU A 65 -7.19 27.10 67.47
N GLN A 66 -5.96 27.45 67.84
CA GLN A 66 -5.62 28.10 69.10
C GLN A 66 -4.67 29.27 68.83
N ASN A 67 -4.99 30.47 69.32
CA ASN A 67 -4.13 31.67 69.20
C ASN A 67 -3.62 31.94 67.77
N SER A 68 -4.49 31.79 66.77
CA SER A 68 -4.20 31.95 65.34
C SER A 68 -3.19 30.94 64.76
N THR A 69 -2.87 29.86 65.47
CA THR A 69 -2.18 28.68 64.92
C THR A 69 -3.10 27.46 64.95
N CYS A 70 -2.87 26.49 64.07
CA CYS A 70 -3.54 25.21 64.11
C CYS A 70 -2.91 24.31 65.19
N ILE A 71 -3.74 23.52 65.88
CA ILE A 71 -3.30 22.48 66.83
C ILE A 71 -3.74 21.08 66.43
N GLN A 72 -4.78 20.93 65.60
CA GLN A 72 -5.17 19.66 64.99
C GLN A 72 -5.50 19.84 63.50
N CYS A 73 -4.86 19.06 62.63
CA CYS A 73 -5.10 19.04 61.19
C CYS A 73 -6.11 17.94 60.79
N GLN A 74 -6.65 18.04 59.57
CA GLN A 74 -7.44 17.00 58.91
C GLN A 74 -6.61 15.74 58.61
N GLU A 75 -7.28 14.61 58.41
CA GLU A 75 -6.65 13.35 58.05
C GLU A 75 -5.82 13.47 56.76
N GLY A 76 -4.64 12.85 56.75
CA GLY A 76 -3.68 12.99 55.66
C GLY A 76 -2.82 14.26 55.72
N TYR A 77 -3.00 15.14 56.71
CA TYR A 77 -2.14 16.31 56.96
C TYR A 77 -1.40 16.19 58.30
N LYS A 78 -0.16 16.69 58.34
CA LYS A 78 0.70 16.77 59.53
C LYS A 78 0.88 18.24 59.95
N LEU A 79 0.94 18.48 61.26
CA LEU A 79 1.14 19.83 61.80
C LEU A 79 2.62 20.24 61.75
N ILE A 80 2.90 21.39 61.14
CA ILE A 80 4.24 21.99 61.03
C ILE A 80 4.12 23.49 61.33
N ASN A 81 4.81 23.96 62.37
CA ASN A 81 4.87 25.38 62.78
C ASN A 81 3.49 26.07 62.93
N GLY A 82 2.44 25.31 63.25
CA GLY A 82 1.07 25.82 63.35
C GLY A 82 0.24 25.73 62.07
N TYR A 83 0.76 25.16 60.98
CA TYR A 83 0.08 24.99 59.69
C TYR A 83 0.02 23.51 59.28
N CYS A 84 -0.88 23.16 58.36
CA CYS A 84 -1.13 21.78 57.95
C CYS A 84 -0.45 21.43 56.63
N GLU A 85 0.67 20.69 56.67
CA GLU A 85 1.36 20.17 55.49
C GLU A 85 0.78 18.80 55.10
N PRO A 86 0.40 18.55 53.83
CA PRO A 86 -0.08 17.24 53.41
C PRO A 86 1.02 16.17 53.53
N ILE A 87 0.62 14.94 53.87
CA ILE A 87 1.50 13.78 53.96
C ILE A 87 1.64 13.19 52.55
N CYS A 88 2.86 13.14 52.05
CA CYS A 88 3.18 12.57 50.74
C CYS A 88 3.37 11.06 50.77
N SER A 89 3.10 10.44 49.62
CA SER A 89 3.32 9.00 49.35
C SER A 89 4.80 8.63 49.17
N SER A 90 5.70 9.62 49.08
CA SER A 90 7.16 9.44 49.19
C SER A 90 7.80 10.66 49.87
N SER A 91 9.03 10.51 50.37
CA SER A 91 9.77 11.60 51.05
C SER A 91 10.30 12.68 50.13
N ASN A 92 10.38 12.40 48.81
CA ASN A 92 11.12 13.21 47.84
C ASN A 92 10.18 13.96 46.88
N CYS A 93 8.92 14.17 47.27
CA CYS A 93 7.90 14.77 46.41
C CYS A 93 7.12 15.86 47.17
N SER A 94 6.71 16.91 46.45
CA SER A 94 5.71 17.85 46.96
C SER A 94 4.30 17.33 46.67
N CYS A 95 3.36 17.62 47.57
CA CYS A 95 1.96 17.25 47.44
C CYS A 95 1.07 18.46 47.73
N PHE A 96 0.05 18.68 46.91
CA PHE A 96 -1.00 19.67 47.18
C PHE A 96 -2.14 19.07 48.01
N TYR A 97 -2.40 17.78 47.79
CA TYR A 97 -3.36 16.93 48.52
C TYR A 97 -2.64 15.70 49.10
N PRO A 98 -3.12 15.10 50.21
CA PRO A 98 -2.51 13.92 50.80
C PRO A 98 -2.33 12.77 49.81
N ASN A 99 -1.20 12.06 49.89
CA ASN A 99 -0.80 10.94 49.02
C ASN A 99 -0.66 11.25 47.51
N THR A 100 -1.00 12.45 47.05
CA THR A 100 -0.95 12.86 45.63
C THR A 100 0.33 13.63 45.34
N CYS A 101 1.31 12.93 44.78
CA CYS A 101 2.63 13.46 44.45
C CYS A 101 2.62 14.26 43.13
N PHE A 102 3.15 15.49 43.15
CA PHE A 102 3.24 16.38 42.00
C PHE A 102 4.69 16.55 41.53
N HIS A 103 4.93 16.22 40.26
CA HIS A 103 6.25 16.28 39.60
C HIS A 103 6.45 17.59 38.80
N GLN A 104 6.06 18.74 39.36
CA GLN A 104 6.33 20.05 38.77
C GLN A 104 6.80 21.05 39.84
N SER A 105 8.05 21.48 39.73
CA SER A 105 8.60 22.64 40.42
C SER A 105 8.04 23.93 39.82
N ARG A 106 7.76 24.94 40.66
CA ARG A 106 7.19 26.23 40.26
C ARG A 106 8.17 27.38 40.43
N SER A 107 9.03 27.49 39.41
CA SER A 107 9.78 28.70 39.06
C SER A 107 9.35 29.16 37.66
N ILE A 108 9.11 30.46 37.47
CA ILE A 108 8.68 31.04 36.18
C ILE A 108 9.90 31.57 35.44
N SER A 109 10.37 30.85 34.41
CA SER A 109 11.07 31.45 33.26
C SER A 109 11.16 30.54 32.00
N CYS A 110 10.34 29.49 31.87
CA CYS A 110 10.25 28.68 30.65
C CYS A 110 8.78 28.34 30.36
N ASP A 111 8.27 28.70 29.18
CA ASP A 111 6.86 28.46 28.81
C ASP A 111 6.65 27.00 28.42
N SER A 112 6.22 26.19 29.39
CA SER A 112 5.89 24.78 29.20
C SER A 112 4.68 24.52 28.29
N THR A 113 3.96 25.55 27.81
CA THR A 113 2.91 25.37 26.79
C THR A 113 3.51 25.16 25.41
N ALA A 114 4.58 25.89 25.06
CA ALA A 114 5.26 25.86 23.76
C ALA A 114 6.60 25.10 23.77
N CYS A 115 7.37 25.20 24.87
CA CYS A 115 8.65 24.53 25.02
C CYS A 115 8.50 23.04 25.38
N ALA A 116 9.40 22.19 24.86
CA ALA A 116 9.49 20.77 25.22
C ALA A 116 10.58 20.50 26.26
N TYR A 117 11.77 21.11 26.11
CA TYR A 117 12.88 21.00 27.05
C TYR A 117 13.53 22.37 27.29
N CYS A 118 13.68 22.74 28.56
CA CYS A 118 14.33 23.97 29.03
C CYS A 118 15.80 23.72 29.39
N ASP A 119 16.58 24.79 29.61
CA ASP A 119 17.94 24.70 30.15
C ASP A 119 17.96 24.37 31.66
N ASP A 120 19.13 24.00 32.20
CA ASP A 120 19.32 23.61 33.62
C ASP A 120 18.93 24.73 34.61
N ASN A 121 18.83 25.98 34.14
CA ASN A 121 18.42 27.14 34.93
C ASN A 121 16.92 27.45 34.83
N PHE A 122 16.17 26.73 34.00
CA PHE A 122 14.76 26.96 33.66
C PHE A 122 14.45 28.36 33.11
N GLN A 123 15.43 28.98 32.42
CA GLN A 123 15.35 30.35 31.87
C GLN A 123 15.26 30.42 30.34
N ASN A 124 15.75 29.41 29.63
CA ASN A 124 15.73 29.36 28.17
C ASN A 124 15.03 28.08 27.71
N CYS A 125 14.32 28.16 26.59
CA CYS A 125 13.93 26.95 25.88
C CYS A 125 15.09 26.46 25.00
N VAL A 126 15.38 25.16 25.05
CA VAL A 126 16.44 24.50 24.26
C VAL A 126 15.85 23.74 23.07
N SER A 127 14.60 23.29 23.18
CA SER A 127 13.82 22.75 22.06
C SER A 127 12.31 22.88 22.30
N CYS A 128 11.59 23.26 21.25
CA CYS A 128 10.13 23.40 21.27
C CYS A 128 9.41 22.06 21.03
N LYS A 129 8.07 22.08 21.14
CA LYS A 129 7.21 20.95 20.74
C LYS A 129 7.02 20.93 19.21
N ASP A 130 6.57 19.80 18.67
CA ASP A 130 6.25 19.61 17.25
C ASP A 130 5.44 20.80 16.66
N GLY A 131 5.80 21.23 15.44
CA GLY A 131 5.25 22.42 14.78
C GLY A 131 5.83 23.77 15.23
N LEU A 132 6.79 23.77 16.16
CA LEU A 132 7.47 24.97 16.67
C LEU A 132 9.00 24.82 16.61
N GLY A 133 9.71 25.95 16.51
CA GLY A 133 11.17 26.04 16.62
C GLY A 133 11.58 27.33 17.34
N LEU A 134 12.85 27.47 17.71
CA LEU A 134 13.37 28.69 18.33
C LEU A 134 13.63 29.77 17.28
N ASP A 135 13.26 31.01 17.63
CA ASP A 135 13.68 32.22 16.94
C ASP A 135 15.04 32.75 17.45
N GLU A 136 15.47 33.90 16.90
CA GLU A 136 16.69 34.61 17.31
C GLU A 136 16.65 35.17 18.75
N GLN A 137 15.54 34.98 19.48
CA GLN A 137 15.31 35.39 20.86
C GLN A 137 15.08 34.20 21.80
N ASN A 138 15.45 32.98 21.39
CA ASN A 138 15.22 31.70 22.12
C ASN A 138 13.74 31.44 22.46
N SER A 139 12.80 32.06 21.73
CA SER A 139 11.36 31.90 21.93
C SER A 139 10.78 30.90 20.94
N CYS A 140 9.84 30.07 21.41
CA CYS A 140 9.20 29.06 20.57
C CYS A 140 8.13 29.68 19.67
N VAL A 141 8.44 29.81 18.39
CA VAL A 141 7.55 30.29 17.34
C VAL A 141 7.17 29.16 16.39
N LYS A 142 6.12 29.34 15.59
CA LYS A 142 5.77 28.38 14.53
C LYS A 142 6.87 28.30 13.48
N CYS A 143 7.04 27.12 12.89
CA CYS A 143 7.94 26.93 11.76
C CYS A 143 7.64 27.96 10.64
N SER A 144 8.70 28.51 10.04
CA SER A 144 8.59 29.65 9.12
C SER A 144 7.89 29.29 7.79
N ASN A 145 7.99 28.03 7.37
CA ASN A 145 7.20 27.48 6.27
C ASN A 145 5.92 26.86 6.84
N ILE A 146 4.76 27.30 6.35
CA ILE A 146 3.44 26.89 6.86
C ILE A 146 3.11 25.41 6.61
N GLU A 147 3.74 24.81 5.60
CA GLU A 147 3.63 23.38 5.26
C GLU A 147 4.67 22.53 6.01
N CYS A 148 5.35 23.09 7.00
CA CYS A 148 6.30 22.36 7.83
C CYS A 148 5.59 21.74 9.04
N LEU A 149 5.58 20.41 9.12
CA LEU A 149 5.04 19.66 10.26
C LEU A 149 6.02 19.68 11.45
N LYS A 150 7.33 19.54 11.18
CA LYS A 150 8.40 19.70 12.17
C LYS A 150 9.59 20.44 11.58
N CYS A 151 9.98 21.55 12.21
CA CYS A 151 11.24 22.23 11.96
C CYS A 151 12.32 21.78 12.95
N SER A 152 13.57 22.12 12.66
CA SER A 152 14.70 21.91 13.56
C SER A 152 14.61 22.85 14.78
N VAL A 153 15.65 22.83 15.63
CA VAL A 153 15.81 23.82 16.69
C VAL A 153 15.71 25.27 16.17
N ASN A 154 16.05 25.51 14.90
CA ASN A 154 15.80 26.79 14.21
C ASN A 154 14.47 26.75 13.45
N PHE A 155 13.55 27.66 13.79
CA PHE A 155 12.21 27.75 13.18
C PHE A 155 12.19 27.90 11.64
N THR A 156 13.27 28.38 11.03
CA THR A 156 13.40 28.54 9.57
C THR A 156 13.75 27.26 8.82
N GLN A 157 14.19 26.21 9.51
CA GLN A 157 14.70 24.98 8.89
C GLN A 157 13.69 23.84 9.03
N CYS A 158 12.98 23.48 7.97
CA CYS A 158 12.10 22.32 8.04
C CYS A 158 12.87 20.98 8.02
N GLN A 159 12.29 19.96 8.67
CA GLN A 159 12.79 18.59 8.71
C GLN A 159 11.72 17.55 8.31
N GLU A 160 10.45 17.86 8.53
CA GLU A 160 9.31 17.00 8.19
C GLU A 160 8.16 17.86 7.70
N CYS A 161 7.59 17.54 6.54
CA CYS A 161 6.58 18.35 5.87
C CYS A 161 5.15 17.81 6.05
N THR A 162 4.14 18.64 5.76
CA THR A 162 2.74 18.22 5.66
C THR A 162 2.53 17.28 4.47
N ILE A 163 1.47 16.45 4.53
CA ILE A 163 1.04 15.64 3.39
C ILE A 163 0.82 16.51 2.14
N LYS A 164 0.95 15.92 0.94
CA LYS A 164 0.91 16.61 -0.36
C LYS A 164 2.09 17.55 -0.64
N THR A 165 3.11 17.58 0.23
CA THR A 165 4.34 18.34 0.02
C THR A 165 5.58 17.47 0.23
N TYR A 166 6.72 17.91 -0.31
CA TYR A 166 8.02 17.26 -0.19
C TYR A 166 9.06 18.26 0.34
N LEU A 167 10.13 17.76 0.97
CA LEU A 167 11.23 18.57 1.50
C LEU A 167 12.28 18.83 0.41
N ASP A 168 12.68 20.09 0.23
CA ASP A 168 13.75 20.53 -0.68
C ASP A 168 14.67 21.50 0.11
N ASP A 169 15.94 21.14 0.29
CA ASP A 169 16.88 21.67 1.29
C ASP A 169 16.32 21.71 2.74
N PHE A 170 15.50 22.71 3.04
CA PHE A 170 14.89 22.99 4.34
C PHE A 170 13.46 23.56 4.22
N ASN A 171 12.85 23.48 3.03
CA ASN A 171 11.53 24.03 2.75
C ASN A 171 10.61 22.96 2.18
N CYS A 172 9.34 23.05 2.56
CA CYS A 172 8.29 22.18 2.02
C CYS A 172 7.69 22.82 0.77
N PHE A 173 7.58 22.03 -0.30
CA PHE A 173 7.03 22.42 -1.58
C PHE A 173 5.94 21.44 -2.01
N TYR A 174 4.86 21.95 -2.61
CA TYR A 174 3.75 21.12 -3.08
C TYR A 174 4.21 20.12 -4.17
N CYS A 175 3.67 18.90 -4.11
CA CYS A 175 3.81 17.89 -5.15
C CYS A 175 3.22 18.38 -6.49
N ASP A 176 3.74 17.88 -7.61
CA ASP A 176 3.27 18.31 -8.94
C ASP A 176 1.81 17.86 -9.22
N SER A 177 1.27 16.87 -8.50
CA SER A 177 -0.11 16.41 -8.63
C SER A 177 -0.96 16.80 -7.41
N ILE A 178 -2.11 17.44 -7.66
CA ILE A 178 -2.96 18.06 -6.64
C ILE A 178 -3.55 17.08 -5.60
N PHE A 179 -3.74 15.80 -5.98
CA PHE A 179 -4.24 14.74 -5.09
C PHE A 179 -3.17 13.72 -4.68
N CYS A 180 -1.92 14.16 -4.62
CA CYS A 180 -0.81 13.33 -4.18
C CYS A 180 -0.71 13.32 -2.66
N SER A 181 -0.64 12.14 -2.04
CA SER A 181 -0.28 12.00 -0.62
C SER A 181 1.22 12.19 -0.41
N TYR A 182 2.06 11.62 -1.29
CA TYR A 182 3.53 11.68 -1.22
C TYR A 182 4.20 11.56 -2.61
N CYS A 183 5.14 12.45 -2.90
CA CYS A 183 5.90 12.54 -4.16
C CYS A 183 7.42 12.41 -3.94
N ASP A 184 8.16 12.09 -5.00
CA ASP A 184 9.63 12.03 -4.99
C ASP A 184 10.25 13.42 -5.17
N GLU A 185 11.23 13.76 -4.32
CA GLU A 185 11.88 15.07 -4.24
C GLU A 185 12.51 15.54 -5.57
N LYS A 186 13.04 14.60 -6.36
CA LYS A 186 13.84 14.89 -7.55
C LYS A 186 13.02 15.04 -8.82
N SER A 187 11.95 14.27 -8.94
CA SER A 187 11.05 14.25 -10.10
C SER A 187 9.76 15.03 -9.87
N LYS A 188 9.41 15.31 -8.60
CA LYS A 188 8.15 15.93 -8.12
C LYS A 188 6.88 15.14 -8.41
N ARG A 189 7.02 14.00 -9.10
CA ARG A 189 5.93 13.10 -9.50
C ARG A 189 5.40 12.36 -8.28
N CYS A 190 4.12 12.04 -8.29
CA CYS A 190 3.51 11.33 -7.19
C CYS A 190 3.93 9.85 -7.16
N ASN A 191 4.10 9.31 -5.95
CA ASN A 191 4.31 7.89 -5.69
C ASN A 191 3.06 7.25 -5.08
N TYR A 192 2.32 7.99 -4.24
CA TYR A 192 1.11 7.52 -3.56
C TYR A 192 0.02 8.59 -3.59
N CYS A 193 -1.14 8.25 -4.11
CA CYS A 193 -2.30 9.14 -4.21
C CYS A 193 -3.12 9.20 -2.91
N GLU A 194 -4.12 10.08 -2.87
CA GLU A 194 -5.21 10.00 -1.90
C GLU A 194 -6.11 8.77 -2.16
N GLU A 195 -6.87 8.35 -1.15
CA GLU A 195 -7.70 7.13 -1.22
C GLU A 195 -8.77 7.21 -2.33
N GLY A 196 -8.89 6.15 -3.12
CA GLY A 196 -9.84 6.07 -4.23
C GLY A 196 -9.38 6.73 -5.54
N LEU A 197 -8.10 7.09 -5.66
CA LEU A 197 -7.48 7.60 -6.89
C LEU A 197 -6.35 6.69 -7.37
N ASP A 198 -6.21 6.56 -8.69
CA ASP A 198 -5.18 5.75 -9.34
C ASP A 198 -4.03 6.61 -9.85
N LEU A 199 -2.81 6.06 -9.84
CA LEU A 199 -1.61 6.71 -10.34
C LEU A 199 -1.42 6.42 -11.84
N ASP A 200 -1.37 7.46 -12.67
CA ASP A 200 -1.14 7.28 -14.11
C ASP A 200 0.34 7.03 -14.46
N LEU A 201 0.60 6.67 -15.72
CA LEU A 201 1.96 6.45 -16.25
C LEU A 201 2.87 7.72 -16.20
N ASN A 202 2.30 8.88 -15.88
CA ASN A 202 3.01 10.14 -15.69
C ASN A 202 3.18 10.52 -14.20
N GLY A 203 2.77 9.67 -13.25
CA GLY A 203 2.84 9.97 -11.83
C GLY A 203 1.89 11.09 -11.38
N PHE A 204 0.75 11.25 -12.06
CA PHE A 204 -0.36 12.09 -11.61
C PHE A 204 -1.47 11.21 -11.01
N CYS A 205 -2.17 11.74 -10.01
CA CYS A 205 -3.28 11.07 -9.35
C CYS A 205 -4.61 11.40 -10.03
N CYS A 206 -5.22 10.38 -10.63
CA CYS A 206 -6.37 10.50 -11.51
C CYS A 206 -7.60 9.76 -10.93
N HIS A 207 -8.79 10.14 -11.39
CA HIS A 207 -10.00 9.38 -11.08
C HIS A 207 -9.95 7.99 -11.74
N PRO A 208 -10.38 6.88 -11.10
CA PRO A 208 -10.22 5.50 -11.63
C PRO A 208 -10.82 5.19 -13.02
N SER A 209 -11.71 6.03 -13.56
CA SER A 209 -12.18 5.90 -14.95
C SER A 209 -11.21 6.47 -16.00
N CYS A 210 -10.09 7.06 -15.57
CA CYS A 210 -9.17 7.81 -16.40
C CYS A 210 -7.81 7.12 -16.54
N LEU A 211 -7.31 7.04 -17.77
CA LEU A 211 -6.04 6.42 -18.11
C LEU A 211 -4.86 7.40 -17.95
N THR A 212 -5.11 8.69 -18.18
CA THR A 212 -4.20 9.81 -17.85
C THR A 212 -5.02 11.06 -17.52
N CYS A 213 -4.47 11.96 -16.70
CA CYS A 213 -5.10 13.23 -16.34
C CYS A 213 -4.11 14.42 -16.42
N SER A 214 -4.66 15.64 -16.32
CA SER A 214 -3.86 16.87 -16.34
C SER A 214 -3.20 17.14 -14.98
N LYS A 215 -2.08 17.86 -15.02
CA LYS A 215 -1.40 18.36 -13.82
C LYS A 215 -2.27 19.34 -13.03
N ASP A 216 -2.81 20.34 -13.73
CA ASP A 216 -3.33 21.57 -13.12
C ASP A 216 -4.85 21.56 -12.87
N ASN A 217 -5.54 20.48 -13.25
CA ASN A 217 -6.98 20.28 -13.06
C ASN A 217 -7.30 18.78 -13.06
N TRP A 218 -8.31 18.36 -12.29
CA TRP A 218 -8.81 16.97 -12.20
C TRP A 218 -9.43 16.42 -13.52
N ASN A 219 -9.37 17.20 -14.61
CA ASN A 219 -9.83 16.80 -15.93
C ASN A 219 -8.94 15.68 -16.48
N CYS A 220 -9.57 14.68 -17.08
CA CYS A 220 -8.88 13.54 -17.64
C CYS A 220 -8.44 13.85 -19.08
N SER A 221 -7.24 13.40 -19.45
CA SER A 221 -6.68 13.56 -20.80
C SER A 221 -6.93 12.32 -21.66
N SER A 222 -7.10 11.16 -21.05
CA SER A 222 -7.59 9.94 -21.69
C SER A 222 -8.35 9.06 -20.71
N CYS A 223 -9.18 8.15 -21.22
CA CYS A 223 -10.07 7.30 -20.44
C CYS A 223 -9.69 5.82 -20.52
N ASN A 224 -10.04 5.07 -19.48
CA ASN A 224 -9.92 3.61 -19.49
C ASN A 224 -10.95 2.97 -20.45
N GLU A 225 -10.73 1.70 -20.83
CA GLU A 225 -11.70 0.99 -21.69
C GLU A 225 -13.07 0.92 -21.02
N GLY A 226 -14.14 1.04 -21.82
CA GLY A 226 -15.52 1.16 -21.32
C GLY A 226 -15.94 2.59 -20.97
N TYR A 227 -15.09 3.60 -21.19
CA TYR A 227 -15.38 5.01 -20.93
C TYR A 227 -15.11 5.92 -22.16
N TYR A 228 -15.82 7.06 -22.22
CA TYR A 228 -15.56 8.15 -23.18
C TYR A 228 -15.25 9.48 -22.46
N LEU A 229 -14.48 10.34 -23.14
CA LEU A 229 -14.02 11.62 -22.60
C LEU A 229 -15.01 12.76 -22.87
N ASN A 230 -15.43 13.45 -21.82
CA ASN A 230 -16.15 14.72 -21.87
C ASN A 230 -15.74 15.59 -20.66
N ASN A 231 -14.49 16.07 -20.68
CA ASN A 231 -13.71 16.63 -19.54
C ASN A 231 -13.40 15.61 -18.42
N LEU A 232 -14.38 14.79 -18.05
CA LEU A 232 -14.25 13.59 -17.22
C LEU A 232 -14.57 12.34 -18.06
N CYS A 233 -14.22 11.16 -17.54
CA CYS A 233 -14.45 9.89 -18.21
C CYS A 233 -15.76 9.23 -17.74
N TYR A 234 -16.74 9.16 -18.64
CA TYR A 234 -18.10 8.65 -18.40
C TYR A 234 -18.29 7.27 -19.03
N ASN A 235 -19.08 6.39 -18.39
CA ASN A 235 -19.31 5.03 -18.88
C ASN A 235 -19.93 5.02 -20.29
N CYS A 236 -19.46 4.12 -21.15
CA CYS A 236 -20.10 3.77 -22.41
C CYS A 236 -21.45 3.05 -22.19
N VAL A 237 -22.20 2.86 -23.29
CA VAL A 237 -23.34 1.93 -23.33
C VAL A 237 -22.90 0.51 -22.94
N SER A 238 -23.82 -0.29 -22.40
CA SER A 238 -23.51 -1.64 -21.90
C SER A 238 -22.81 -2.53 -22.94
N ASN A 239 -21.84 -3.31 -22.49
CA ASN A 239 -20.97 -4.21 -23.28
C ASN A 239 -20.11 -3.51 -24.36
N CYS A 240 -20.04 -2.18 -24.37
CA CYS A 240 -19.17 -1.42 -25.25
C CYS A 240 -17.79 -1.17 -24.63
N LYS A 241 -16.74 -1.42 -25.41
CA LYS A 241 -15.33 -1.21 -25.04
C LYS A 241 -14.85 0.19 -25.44
N HIS A 242 -15.23 0.68 -26.61
CA HIS A 242 -14.94 2.05 -27.08
C HIS A 242 -16.17 2.71 -27.70
N CYS A 243 -16.56 3.86 -27.17
CA CYS A 243 -17.70 4.67 -27.62
C CYS A 243 -17.30 6.13 -27.86
N THR A 244 -18.14 6.89 -28.59
CA THR A 244 -17.99 8.36 -28.69
C THR A 244 -18.80 9.13 -27.66
N ASN A 245 -19.86 8.51 -27.13
CA ASN A 245 -20.74 9.01 -26.08
C ASN A 245 -21.49 7.83 -25.42
N ASN A 246 -22.43 8.11 -24.52
CA ASN A 246 -23.19 7.11 -23.78
C ASN A 246 -24.20 6.27 -24.60
N THR A 247 -24.32 6.48 -25.92
CA THR A 247 -25.22 5.68 -26.80
C THR A 247 -24.52 5.11 -28.04
N LEU A 248 -23.48 5.76 -28.57
CA LEU A 248 -22.79 5.37 -29.80
C LEU A 248 -21.53 4.55 -29.51
N CYS A 249 -21.67 3.23 -29.49
CA CYS A 249 -20.53 2.32 -29.48
C CYS A 249 -19.85 2.21 -30.85
N ASN A 250 -18.52 2.07 -30.84
CA ASN A 250 -17.67 1.81 -32.00
C ASN A 250 -17.07 0.38 -31.96
N GLU A 251 -16.72 -0.10 -30.76
CA GLU A 251 -16.12 -1.43 -30.54
C GLU A 251 -16.70 -2.06 -29.27
N CYS A 252 -17.20 -3.29 -29.38
CA CYS A 252 -17.76 -4.05 -28.27
C CYS A 252 -16.67 -4.89 -27.55
N TYR A 253 -16.93 -5.30 -26.31
CA TYR A 253 -16.09 -6.29 -25.64
C TYR A 253 -16.15 -7.67 -26.31
N ASP A 254 -15.17 -8.52 -26.02
CA ASP A 254 -15.15 -9.91 -26.51
C ASP A 254 -16.42 -10.67 -26.13
N GLY A 255 -16.93 -11.48 -27.06
CA GLY A 255 -18.22 -12.15 -26.94
C GLY A 255 -19.43 -11.31 -27.37
N TYR A 256 -19.25 -10.04 -27.75
CA TYR A 256 -20.32 -9.17 -28.25
C TYR A 256 -20.08 -8.74 -29.71
N GLU A 257 -21.15 -8.32 -30.39
CA GLU A 257 -21.15 -7.77 -31.74
C GLU A 257 -21.96 -6.49 -31.84
N LEU A 258 -21.50 -5.58 -32.71
CA LEU A 258 -22.10 -4.27 -32.94
C LEU A 258 -23.20 -4.41 -34.00
N ILE A 259 -24.45 -4.15 -33.62
CA ILE A 259 -25.59 -4.10 -34.55
C ILE A 259 -25.82 -2.68 -35.09
N ASN A 260 -26.65 -2.56 -36.13
CA ASN A 260 -26.94 -1.30 -36.85
C ASN A 260 -27.41 -0.11 -35.99
N ASN A 261 -27.78 -0.33 -34.72
CA ASN A 261 -28.17 0.70 -33.77
C ASN A 261 -27.00 1.25 -32.91
N ASN A 262 -25.76 0.85 -33.19
CA ASN A 262 -24.58 1.06 -32.33
C ASN A 262 -24.68 0.40 -30.93
N GLU A 263 -25.54 -0.60 -30.78
CA GLU A 263 -25.69 -1.42 -29.57
C GLU A 263 -24.81 -2.68 -29.64
N CYS A 264 -24.29 -3.12 -28.48
CA CYS A 264 -23.48 -4.33 -28.35
C CYS A 264 -24.32 -5.50 -27.80
N VAL A 265 -24.73 -6.40 -28.70
CA VAL A 265 -25.48 -7.63 -28.36
C VAL A 265 -24.54 -8.82 -28.23
N GLY A 266 -24.88 -9.82 -27.42
CA GLY A 266 -24.05 -11.01 -27.27
C GLY A 266 -24.04 -11.84 -28.56
N LYS A 267 -22.84 -12.21 -29.04
CA LYS A 267 -22.65 -13.02 -30.26
C LYS A 267 -23.36 -14.36 -30.14
N ILE A 268 -24.34 -14.60 -31.00
CA ILE A 268 -25.06 -15.87 -31.04
C ILE A 268 -24.38 -16.80 -32.03
N CYS A 269 -23.61 -17.76 -31.51
CA CYS A 269 -23.02 -18.81 -32.33
C CYS A 269 -24.12 -19.72 -32.91
N HIS A 270 -24.12 -19.90 -34.23
CA HIS A 270 -25.03 -20.80 -34.93
C HIS A 270 -24.67 -22.27 -34.64
N THR A 271 -23.38 -22.58 -34.61
CA THR A 271 -22.81 -23.90 -34.29
C THR A 271 -23.42 -24.43 -32.99
N LYS A 272 -24.13 -25.57 -33.04
CA LYS A 272 -24.77 -26.11 -31.84
C LYS A 272 -23.73 -26.51 -30.80
N LYS A 273 -24.08 -26.31 -29.52
CA LYS A 273 -23.25 -26.59 -28.34
C LYS A 273 -21.95 -25.77 -28.25
N CYS A 274 -21.81 -24.72 -29.06
CA CYS A 274 -20.73 -23.76 -28.94
C CYS A 274 -20.97 -22.77 -27.78
N SER A 275 -19.93 -22.51 -26.99
CA SER A 275 -19.91 -21.54 -25.88
C SER A 275 -19.23 -20.21 -26.25
N SER A 276 -18.35 -20.18 -27.25
CA SER A 276 -17.86 -18.95 -27.87
C SER A 276 -17.35 -19.20 -29.29
N CYS A 277 -17.60 -18.24 -30.19
CA CYS A 277 -17.23 -18.25 -31.60
C CYS A 277 -16.45 -16.96 -31.95
N PRO A 278 -15.59 -16.98 -32.98
CA PRO A 278 -14.88 -15.80 -33.48
C PRO A 278 -15.80 -14.99 -34.40
N ASN A 279 -15.24 -14.19 -35.32
CA ASN A 279 -16.00 -13.37 -36.28
C ASN A 279 -16.77 -14.18 -37.36
N SER A 280 -16.84 -15.51 -37.24
CA SER A 280 -17.76 -16.38 -37.99
C SER A 280 -18.63 -17.12 -36.98
N ILE A 281 -19.93 -16.86 -37.02
CA ILE A 281 -20.95 -17.50 -36.16
C ILE A 281 -21.07 -19.01 -36.39
N ASN A 282 -20.51 -19.53 -37.48
CA ASN A 282 -20.50 -20.95 -37.87
C ASN A 282 -19.25 -21.70 -37.38
N ASN A 283 -18.21 -21.01 -36.92
CA ASN A 283 -16.99 -21.65 -36.38
C ASN A 283 -17.03 -21.55 -34.85
N CYS A 284 -16.76 -22.64 -34.12
CA CYS A 284 -16.62 -22.55 -32.67
C CYS A 284 -15.16 -22.38 -32.22
N LEU A 285 -14.92 -21.57 -31.20
CA LEU A 285 -13.62 -21.46 -30.52
C LEU A 285 -13.58 -22.32 -29.24
N LYS A 286 -14.71 -22.40 -28.52
CA LYS A 286 -14.84 -23.20 -27.29
C LYS A 286 -16.25 -23.77 -27.15
N CYS A 287 -16.36 -25.07 -26.94
CA CYS A 287 -17.63 -25.75 -26.70
C CYS A 287 -18.12 -25.64 -25.25
N PHE A 288 -19.40 -25.94 -24.99
CA PHE A 288 -19.89 -26.18 -23.64
C PHE A 288 -19.29 -27.46 -23.03
N GLU A 289 -19.37 -27.58 -21.71
CA GLU A 289 -18.87 -28.73 -20.96
C GLU A 289 -19.44 -30.06 -21.47
N GLY A 290 -18.58 -31.08 -21.58
CA GLY A 290 -18.90 -32.38 -22.16
C GLY A 290 -18.71 -32.50 -23.69
N TYR A 291 -18.56 -31.37 -24.40
CA TYR A 291 -18.35 -31.32 -25.85
C TYR A 291 -16.90 -30.96 -26.22
N PHE A 292 -16.44 -31.49 -27.34
CA PHE A 292 -15.06 -31.36 -27.83
C PHE A 292 -15.03 -30.77 -29.23
N LEU A 293 -14.00 -29.97 -29.53
CA LEU A 293 -13.85 -29.30 -30.82
C LEU A 293 -13.24 -30.25 -31.85
N ASP A 294 -13.87 -30.42 -33.01
CA ASP A 294 -13.30 -31.19 -34.12
C ASP A 294 -12.35 -30.36 -35.01
N SER A 295 -11.72 -31.00 -35.99
CA SER A 295 -10.81 -30.34 -36.94
C SER A 295 -11.47 -29.34 -37.90
N GLN A 296 -12.79 -29.14 -37.81
CA GLN A 296 -13.59 -28.21 -38.60
C GLN A 296 -14.16 -27.06 -37.74
N ASN A 297 -13.92 -27.10 -36.42
CA ASN A 297 -14.45 -26.20 -35.39
C ASN A 297 -15.92 -26.45 -35.00
N HIS A 298 -16.42 -27.69 -35.15
CA HIS A 298 -17.72 -28.12 -34.63
C HIS A 298 -17.62 -28.68 -33.21
N CYS A 299 -18.73 -28.66 -32.46
CA CYS A 299 -18.78 -29.15 -31.07
C CYS A 299 -19.44 -30.53 -30.96
N CYS A 300 -18.62 -31.56 -30.83
CA CYS A 300 -19.01 -32.96 -30.90
C CYS A 300 -19.08 -33.62 -29.52
N ASP A 301 -19.91 -34.66 -29.37
CA ASP A 301 -19.94 -35.49 -28.15
C ASP A 301 -18.61 -36.26 -27.98
N SER A 302 -18.18 -36.55 -26.74
CA SER A 302 -16.83 -37.04 -26.39
C SER A 302 -16.31 -38.27 -27.16
N ASN A 303 -17.20 -39.14 -27.63
CA ASN A 303 -16.84 -40.36 -28.36
C ASN A 303 -16.63 -40.11 -29.87
N CYS A 304 -16.96 -38.91 -30.34
CA CYS A 304 -16.92 -38.51 -31.74
C CYS A 304 -15.59 -37.82 -32.10
N LYS A 305 -15.19 -37.98 -33.37
CA LYS A 305 -13.98 -37.38 -33.96
C LYS A 305 -14.28 -36.23 -34.92
N THR A 306 -15.38 -36.36 -35.69
CA THR A 306 -15.96 -35.26 -36.48
C THR A 306 -17.49 -35.36 -36.49
N CYS A 307 -18.17 -34.23 -36.34
CA CYS A 307 -19.63 -34.13 -36.32
C CYS A 307 -20.14 -33.09 -37.32
N ASN A 308 -21.46 -32.91 -37.37
CA ASN A 308 -22.12 -31.94 -38.24
C ASN A 308 -22.22 -30.56 -37.57
N GLU A 309 -22.21 -29.50 -38.38
CA GLU A 309 -22.29 -28.09 -37.94
C GLU A 309 -23.56 -27.79 -37.13
N ASP A 310 -24.70 -28.31 -37.59
CA ASP A 310 -26.03 -28.14 -36.98
C ASP A 310 -26.33 -29.11 -35.81
N SER A 311 -25.48 -30.12 -35.55
CA SER A 311 -25.83 -31.20 -34.61
C SER A 311 -24.63 -32.03 -34.15
N SER A 312 -24.55 -32.37 -32.86
CA SER A 312 -23.50 -33.24 -32.32
C SER A 312 -23.53 -34.70 -32.81
N PHE A 313 -24.49 -35.05 -33.69
CA PHE A 313 -24.52 -36.32 -34.43
C PHE A 313 -23.18 -36.57 -35.13
N CYS A 314 -22.67 -37.79 -34.96
CA CYS A 314 -21.32 -38.10 -35.36
C CYS A 314 -21.21 -38.57 -36.80
N ILE A 315 -20.14 -38.13 -37.48
CA ILE A 315 -19.81 -38.49 -38.87
C ILE A 315 -18.59 -39.44 -38.90
N SER A 316 -17.62 -39.26 -38.00
CA SER A 316 -16.53 -40.23 -37.81
C SER A 316 -16.14 -40.37 -36.34
N CYS A 317 -15.76 -41.58 -35.93
CA CYS A 317 -15.49 -41.93 -34.54
C CYS A 317 -14.02 -41.88 -34.17
N ASN A 318 -13.75 -41.82 -32.86
CA ASN A 318 -12.41 -41.97 -32.31
C ASN A 318 -11.90 -43.42 -32.47
N ASN A 319 -10.58 -43.61 -32.41
CA ASN A 319 -9.96 -44.93 -32.58
C ASN A 319 -10.48 -45.91 -31.51
N GLY A 320 -10.68 -47.18 -31.89
CA GLY A 320 -11.30 -48.19 -31.02
C GLY A 320 -12.84 -48.14 -30.98
N MET A 321 -13.48 -47.36 -31.87
CA MET A 321 -14.94 -47.26 -32.00
C MET A 321 -15.39 -47.40 -33.46
N TYR A 322 -16.65 -47.79 -33.67
CA TYR A 322 -17.34 -47.77 -34.96
C TYR A 322 -18.58 -46.86 -34.91
N LEU A 323 -19.04 -46.41 -36.08
CA LEU A 323 -20.25 -45.59 -36.20
C LEU A 323 -21.50 -46.48 -36.32
N ASP A 324 -22.39 -46.39 -35.35
CA ASP A 324 -23.69 -47.06 -35.34
C ASP A 324 -24.80 -46.00 -35.54
N GLY A 325 -25.29 -45.89 -36.77
CA GLY A 325 -26.20 -44.83 -37.21
C GLY A 325 -25.55 -43.44 -37.14
N LEU A 326 -25.69 -42.76 -36.00
CA LEU A 326 -25.18 -41.40 -35.72
C LEU A 326 -24.41 -41.31 -34.39
N LYS A 327 -24.08 -42.46 -33.77
CA LYS A 327 -23.37 -42.56 -32.49
C LYS A 327 -22.14 -43.46 -32.60
N CYS A 328 -21.11 -43.14 -31.83
CA CYS A 328 -19.92 -43.98 -31.75
C CYS A 328 -20.06 -45.03 -30.65
N MET A 329 -19.86 -46.28 -31.03
CA MET A 329 -19.95 -47.48 -30.20
C MET A 329 -18.57 -48.15 -30.14
N ASN A 330 -18.19 -48.68 -28.97
CA ASN A 330 -16.86 -49.30 -28.82
C ASN A 330 -16.73 -50.56 -29.69
N CYS A 331 -15.54 -50.75 -30.26
CA CYS A 331 -15.12 -52.04 -30.81
C CYS A 331 -14.90 -53.06 -29.66
N THR A 332 -14.76 -54.34 -30.02
CA THR A 332 -14.37 -55.40 -29.10
C THR A 332 -12.94 -55.22 -28.55
N ASP A 333 -12.67 -55.76 -27.36
CA ASP A 333 -11.40 -55.57 -26.65
C ASP A 333 -10.17 -55.92 -27.50
N GLY A 334 -9.18 -55.03 -27.49
CA GLY A 334 -7.96 -55.17 -28.29
C GLY A 334 -8.10 -54.77 -29.77
N CYS A 335 -9.24 -54.23 -30.20
CA CYS A 335 -9.45 -53.70 -31.55
C CYS A 335 -9.19 -52.18 -31.64
N LEU A 336 -8.45 -51.74 -32.67
CA LEU A 336 -8.21 -50.32 -33.00
C LEU A 336 -9.21 -49.76 -34.03
N SER A 337 -9.79 -50.60 -34.89
CA SER A 337 -10.77 -50.20 -35.91
C SER A 337 -11.63 -51.38 -36.31
N CYS A 338 -12.95 -51.21 -36.33
CA CYS A 338 -13.94 -52.24 -36.67
C CYS A 338 -15.07 -51.65 -37.52
N ASN A 339 -15.72 -52.49 -38.34
CA ASN A 339 -16.95 -52.10 -39.07
C ASN A 339 -18.20 -52.17 -38.16
N ASN A 340 -18.18 -53.09 -37.20
CA ASN A 340 -19.21 -53.30 -36.19
C ASN A 340 -18.59 -54.09 -35.02
N LEU A 341 -19.35 -54.29 -33.94
CA LEU A 341 -18.90 -54.98 -32.72
C LEU A 341 -18.18 -56.33 -32.94
N ALA A 342 -18.56 -57.08 -33.98
CA ALA A 342 -18.05 -58.43 -34.28
C ALA A 342 -17.04 -58.49 -35.45
N ASP A 343 -16.72 -57.38 -36.11
CA ASP A 343 -15.87 -57.33 -37.31
C ASP A 343 -14.74 -56.30 -37.15
N CYS A 344 -13.66 -56.69 -36.48
CA CYS A 344 -12.45 -55.92 -36.34
C CYS A 344 -11.57 -56.01 -37.59
N ILE A 345 -11.10 -54.84 -38.06
CA ILE A 345 -10.20 -54.67 -39.22
C ILE A 345 -8.74 -54.60 -38.76
N LEU A 346 -8.47 -53.95 -37.63
CA LEU A 346 -7.11 -53.68 -37.12
C LEU A 346 -7.05 -53.90 -35.61
N CYS A 347 -6.11 -54.74 -35.16
CA CYS A 347 -5.87 -54.99 -33.74
C CYS A 347 -4.81 -54.06 -33.14
N ALA A 348 -4.92 -53.83 -31.83
CA ALA A 348 -3.92 -53.12 -31.02
C ALA A 348 -2.64 -53.95 -30.83
N ASP A 349 -1.54 -53.27 -30.48
CA ASP A 349 -0.25 -53.92 -30.21
C ASP A 349 -0.37 -55.03 -29.18
N GLY A 350 0.25 -56.18 -29.48
CA GLY A 350 0.14 -57.39 -28.66
C GLY A 350 -1.10 -58.24 -28.92
N TYR A 351 -1.90 -57.94 -29.95
CA TYR A 351 -3.02 -58.78 -30.41
C TYR A 351 -2.86 -59.17 -31.88
N LEU A 352 -3.29 -60.39 -32.24
CA LEU A 352 -3.37 -60.89 -33.61
C LEU A 352 -4.83 -60.93 -34.08
N LEU A 353 -5.08 -60.51 -35.31
CA LEU A 353 -6.40 -60.61 -35.93
C LEU A 353 -6.69 -62.04 -36.37
N TYR A 354 -7.79 -62.61 -35.89
CA TYR A 354 -8.25 -63.94 -36.24
C TYR A 354 -9.76 -63.92 -36.47
N SER A 355 -10.18 -64.06 -37.75
CA SER A 355 -11.60 -64.11 -38.15
C SER A 355 -12.45 -62.95 -37.60
N GLY A 356 -11.97 -61.71 -37.76
CA GLY A 356 -12.67 -60.50 -37.29
C GLY A 356 -12.51 -60.20 -35.79
N ILE A 357 -11.76 -61.02 -35.03
CA ILE A 357 -11.58 -60.86 -33.58
C ILE A 357 -10.10 -60.76 -33.22
N CYS A 358 -9.75 -59.84 -32.32
CA CYS A 358 -8.38 -59.67 -31.81
C CYS A 358 -8.09 -60.65 -30.67
N LYS A 359 -7.01 -61.43 -30.79
CA LYS A 359 -6.56 -62.39 -29.77
C LYS A 359 -5.20 -61.99 -29.23
N LYS A 360 -5.08 -61.84 -27.90
CA LYS A 360 -3.84 -61.43 -27.24
C LYS A 360 -2.73 -62.45 -27.45
N ILE A 361 -1.52 -61.97 -27.73
CA ILE A 361 -0.31 -62.78 -27.86
C ILE A 361 0.17 -63.19 -26.47
N ASN A 362 0.20 -64.50 -26.19
CA ASN A 362 0.81 -65.03 -24.97
C ASN A 362 2.35 -65.11 -25.17
N PRO A 363 3.16 -64.54 -24.25
CA PRO A 363 4.60 -64.35 -24.48
C PRO A 363 5.47 -65.61 -24.34
N GLU A 364 4.90 -66.77 -24.05
CA GLU A 364 5.64 -68.02 -23.81
C GLU A 364 6.27 -68.62 -25.07
N GLU A 365 5.75 -68.31 -26.27
CA GLU A 365 6.30 -68.76 -27.56
C GLU A 365 6.97 -67.62 -28.34
N SER A 366 8.08 -67.08 -27.81
CA SER A 366 8.90 -66.08 -28.51
C SER A 366 10.38 -66.50 -28.64
N PRO A 367 10.95 -66.64 -29.86
CA PRO A 367 12.30 -67.19 -30.07
C PRO A 367 13.43 -66.18 -29.81
N PHE A 368 13.13 -64.94 -29.41
CA PHE A 368 14.07 -63.81 -29.45
C PHE A 368 14.94 -63.61 -28.19
N LYS A 369 15.11 -64.63 -27.34
CA LYS A 369 15.98 -64.52 -26.14
C LYS A 369 17.49 -64.59 -26.42
N LEU A 370 17.91 -64.93 -27.64
CA LEU A 370 19.34 -65.10 -27.99
C LEU A 370 20.14 -63.78 -28.15
N PRO A 371 19.66 -62.75 -28.89
CA PRO A 371 20.47 -61.55 -29.16
C PRO A 371 20.78 -60.70 -27.91
N ALA A 372 19.81 -60.54 -27.01
CA ALA A 372 19.95 -59.67 -25.84
C ALA A 372 21.08 -60.10 -24.89
N ILE A 373 21.26 -61.42 -24.70
CA ILE A 373 22.33 -61.98 -23.86
C ILE A 373 23.70 -61.68 -24.47
N ILE A 374 23.83 -61.83 -25.80
CA ILE A 374 25.07 -61.55 -26.54
C ILE A 374 25.46 -60.07 -26.41
N SER A 375 24.50 -59.14 -26.57
CA SER A 375 24.75 -57.70 -26.39
C SER A 375 25.29 -57.36 -24.99
N ILE A 376 24.72 -57.94 -23.93
CA ILE A 376 25.18 -57.72 -22.55
C ILE A 376 26.61 -58.22 -22.36
N VAL A 377 26.92 -59.44 -22.84
CA VAL A 377 28.28 -60.00 -22.75
C VAL A 377 29.31 -59.15 -23.49
N ILE A 378 28.98 -58.66 -24.70
CA ILE A 378 29.85 -57.76 -25.46
C ILE A 378 30.13 -56.46 -24.70
N ILE A 379 29.12 -55.84 -24.07
CA ILE A 379 29.29 -54.62 -23.28
C ILE A 379 30.24 -54.86 -22.09
N PHE A 380 30.07 -55.97 -21.35
CA PHE A 380 30.97 -56.31 -20.25
C PHE A 380 32.42 -56.56 -20.73
N VAL A 381 32.62 -57.28 -21.84
CA VAL A 381 33.96 -57.50 -22.40
C VAL A 381 34.62 -56.17 -22.79
N ILE A 382 33.92 -55.29 -23.51
CA ILE A 382 34.44 -53.97 -23.89
C ILE A 382 34.76 -53.12 -22.64
N GLY A 383 33.88 -53.11 -21.63
CA GLY A 383 34.10 -52.39 -20.38
C GLY A 383 35.36 -52.85 -19.64
N THR A 384 35.57 -54.17 -19.49
CA THR A 384 36.80 -54.69 -18.87
C THR A 384 38.06 -54.32 -19.67
N PHE A 385 38.00 -54.32 -21.00
CA PHE A 385 39.12 -53.94 -21.85
C PHE A 385 39.48 -52.45 -21.71
N ILE A 386 38.48 -51.56 -21.61
CA ILE A 386 38.68 -50.13 -21.35
C ILE A 386 39.34 -49.91 -19.98
N MET A 387 38.87 -50.60 -18.93
CA MET A 387 39.45 -50.50 -17.58
C MET A 387 40.92 -50.96 -17.54
N LEU A 388 41.26 -52.04 -18.25
CA LEU A 388 42.64 -52.52 -18.37
C LEU A 388 43.54 -51.52 -19.13
N ILE A 389 43.03 -50.90 -20.20
CA ILE A 389 43.75 -49.84 -20.93
C ILE A 389 43.99 -48.63 -20.02
N TRP A 390 42.96 -48.18 -19.29
CA TRP A 390 43.05 -47.02 -18.39
C TRP A 390 44.08 -47.25 -17.27
N PHE A 391 44.02 -48.39 -16.59
CA PHE A 391 45.03 -48.80 -15.59
C PHE A 391 46.44 -48.86 -16.19
N HIS A 392 46.60 -49.31 -17.45
CA HIS A 392 47.91 -49.32 -18.10
C HIS A 392 48.41 -47.91 -18.47
N ILE A 393 47.52 -46.94 -18.73
CA ILE A 393 47.88 -45.53 -18.95
C ILE A 393 48.32 -44.89 -17.62
N GLU A 394 47.58 -45.07 -16.54
CA GLU A 394 47.91 -44.53 -15.21
C GLU A 394 49.27 -45.05 -14.70
N ASN A 395 49.51 -46.36 -14.83
CA ASN A 395 50.79 -47.01 -14.52
C ASN A 395 51.95 -46.55 -15.44
N ARG A 396 51.67 -45.95 -16.60
CA ARG A 396 52.68 -45.24 -17.42
C ARG A 396 52.92 -43.81 -16.93
N GLN A 397 51.89 -43.07 -16.51
CA GLN A 397 52.03 -41.70 -16.00
C GLN A 397 52.88 -41.64 -14.73
N MET A 398 52.63 -42.54 -13.76
CA MET A 398 53.45 -42.66 -12.54
C MET A 398 54.94 -42.88 -12.83
N LYS A 399 55.27 -43.62 -13.89
CA LYS A 399 56.67 -43.89 -14.32
C LYS A 399 57.35 -42.72 -15.04
N MET A 400 56.59 -41.70 -15.45
CA MET A 400 57.13 -40.48 -16.06
C MET A 400 57.44 -39.41 -15.01
N GLN A 401 56.62 -39.31 -13.95
CA GLN A 401 56.84 -38.34 -12.87
C GLN A 401 58.17 -38.57 -12.13
N ILE A 402 58.49 -39.83 -11.81
CA ILE A 402 59.76 -40.24 -11.17
C ILE A 402 61.00 -39.79 -11.99
N LYS A 403 60.90 -39.67 -13.31
CA LYS A 403 62.00 -39.16 -14.16
C LYS A 403 62.14 -37.64 -14.11
N HIS A 404 61.07 -36.90 -13.82
CA HIS A 404 61.10 -35.43 -13.80
C HIS A 404 61.77 -34.89 -12.53
N GLU A 405 61.51 -35.50 -11.37
CA GLU A 405 62.12 -35.10 -10.10
C GLU A 405 63.64 -35.34 -10.08
N ALA A 406 64.09 -36.46 -10.68
CA ALA A 406 65.50 -36.78 -10.87
C ALA A 406 66.25 -35.80 -11.82
N ILE A 407 65.53 -35.03 -12.62
CA ILE A 407 66.10 -33.95 -13.46
C ILE A 407 66.09 -32.62 -12.68
N LYS A 408 65.03 -32.32 -11.92
CA LYS A 408 64.87 -31.05 -11.18
C LYS A 408 65.99 -30.82 -10.16
N GLN A 409 66.32 -31.84 -9.35
CA GLN A 409 67.43 -31.76 -8.37
C GLN A 409 68.79 -31.46 -9.02
N LYS A 410 68.96 -31.75 -10.31
CA LYS A 410 70.21 -31.51 -11.04
C LYS A 410 70.33 -30.08 -11.61
N HIS A 411 69.27 -29.29 -11.53
CA HIS A 411 69.19 -27.91 -12.06
C HIS A 411 69.12 -26.84 -10.95
N GLU A 412 68.77 -27.23 -9.72
CA GLU A 412 68.72 -26.33 -8.56
C GLU A 412 70.12 -26.09 -7.96
N LEU A 413 71.06 -27.03 -8.17
CA LEU A 413 72.47 -26.93 -7.74
C LEU A 413 73.36 -25.96 -8.54
N SER A 414 72.81 -25.27 -9.55
CA SER A 414 73.58 -24.42 -10.47
C SER A 414 73.14 -22.94 -10.51
N ILE A 415 72.23 -22.50 -9.63
CA ILE A 415 71.57 -21.18 -9.73
C ILE A 415 71.83 -20.25 -8.53
N GLU A 416 72.41 -20.73 -7.42
CA GLU A 416 72.76 -19.86 -6.27
C GLU A 416 73.89 -18.86 -6.55
N ASN A 417 74.63 -18.99 -7.66
CA ASN A 417 75.72 -18.07 -8.01
C ASN A 417 75.25 -16.89 -8.88
N ASN A 418 75.36 -15.70 -8.28
CA ASN A 418 75.34 -14.34 -8.86
C ASN A 418 73.98 -13.60 -8.88
N GLN A 419 73.86 -12.64 -7.96
CA GLN A 419 72.90 -11.54 -8.02
C GLN A 419 73.44 -10.36 -8.87
N SER A 420 72.53 -9.47 -9.31
CA SER A 420 72.56 -8.01 -9.05
C SER A 420 72.36 -7.05 -10.25
N ILE A 421 71.66 -5.93 -9.95
CA ILE A 421 71.65 -4.60 -10.60
C ILE A 421 70.67 -4.35 -11.80
N GLU A 422 70.02 -3.17 -11.71
CA GLU A 422 69.03 -2.48 -12.58
C GLU A 422 69.71 -1.24 -13.26
N PRO A 423 69.08 -0.18 -13.88
CA PRO A 423 67.66 0.21 -14.09
C PRO A 423 67.33 0.80 -15.52
N MET A 424 66.17 1.49 -15.68
CA MET A 424 65.88 2.62 -16.64
C MET A 424 65.71 2.31 -18.17
N ASP A 425 65.00 3.05 -19.06
CA ASP A 425 63.94 4.11 -19.09
C ASP A 425 63.48 4.30 -20.61
N LEU A 426 62.75 5.26 -21.24
CA LEU A 426 62.03 6.54 -20.93
C LEU A 426 61.04 6.99 -22.08
N PHE A 427 59.98 7.76 -21.74
CA PHE A 427 59.12 8.74 -22.51
C PHE A 427 58.34 8.49 -23.85
N HIS A 428 57.02 8.79 -23.77
CA HIS A 428 56.17 9.69 -24.62
C HIS A 428 55.77 9.41 -26.10
N LYS A 429 55.09 10.39 -26.74
CA LYS A 429 53.92 10.20 -27.65
C LYS A 429 53.71 11.39 -28.64
N VAL A 430 53.26 11.16 -29.89
CA VAL A 430 52.26 11.92 -30.72
C VAL A 430 52.30 11.55 -32.23
N ASN A 431 51.14 11.69 -32.89
CA ASN A 431 50.70 11.28 -34.25
C ASN A 431 51.51 11.80 -35.48
N LEU A 432 51.44 11.07 -36.61
CA LEU A 432 50.72 11.49 -37.85
C LEU A 432 50.70 10.44 -39.00
N ASP A 433 49.54 10.33 -39.65
CA ASP A 433 49.06 9.78 -40.95
C ASP A 433 49.86 8.85 -41.91
N SER A 434 49.04 8.09 -42.70
CA SER A 434 49.29 7.25 -43.90
C SER A 434 50.07 5.92 -43.69
N ASP A 435 49.86 4.82 -44.45
CA ASP A 435 49.30 4.69 -45.82
C ASP A 435 48.78 3.26 -46.20
N HIS A 436 48.17 3.18 -47.40
CA HIS A 436 48.15 2.03 -48.36
C HIS A 436 47.25 0.76 -48.18
N LEU A 437 47.00 0.13 -49.34
CA LEU A 437 46.04 -0.95 -49.65
C LEU A 437 46.55 -2.38 -49.37
N ALA A 438 45.62 -3.33 -49.25
CA ALA A 438 45.85 -4.77 -49.42
C ALA A 438 45.93 -5.21 -50.91
N PRO A 439 46.31 -6.47 -51.22
CA PRO A 439 45.34 -7.33 -51.92
C PRO A 439 45.42 -8.86 -51.63
N ASN A 440 44.43 -9.59 -52.18
CA ASN A 440 44.38 -11.04 -52.51
C ASN A 440 43.93 -12.06 -51.43
N PHE A 441 43.18 -13.15 -51.74
CA PHE A 441 42.15 -13.39 -52.80
C PHE A 441 41.38 -14.72 -52.53
N SER A 442 40.33 -15.01 -53.32
CA SER A 442 39.53 -16.28 -53.44
C SER A 442 38.60 -16.64 -52.27
N ASP A 443 37.41 -17.25 -52.43
CA ASP A 443 36.47 -17.51 -53.55
C ASP A 443 35.09 -17.91 -52.91
N SER A 444 33.89 -17.91 -53.51
CA SER A 444 33.48 -17.95 -54.93
C SER A 444 32.01 -17.50 -55.18
N LYS A 445 31.71 -17.12 -56.43
CA LYS A 445 30.43 -17.13 -57.23
C LYS A 445 29.07 -16.82 -56.52
N ARG A 446 28.28 -15.78 -56.90
CA ARG A 446 27.57 -15.48 -58.19
C ARG A 446 26.26 -16.31 -58.34
N SER A 447 25.07 -15.77 -58.69
CA SER A 447 24.64 -14.61 -59.54
C SER A 447 23.33 -13.97 -58.99
N SER A 448 23.10 -12.64 -58.98
CA SER A 448 22.69 -11.69 -60.07
C SER A 448 21.22 -11.87 -60.56
N HIS A 449 20.42 -10.88 -60.98
CA HIS A 449 20.52 -9.46 -61.41
C HIS A 449 19.12 -8.80 -61.09
N ASP A 450 18.70 -7.54 -61.25
CA ASP A 450 19.11 -6.17 -61.70
C ASP A 450 17.90 -5.23 -61.30
N LYS A 451 17.78 -3.89 -61.39
CA LYS A 451 18.54 -2.62 -61.62
C LYS A 451 17.64 -1.47 -61.07
N ASN A 452 18.09 -0.34 -60.51
CA ASN A 452 18.72 0.86 -61.12
C ASN A 452 17.90 1.51 -62.27
N TYR A 453 17.68 2.83 -62.39
CA TYR A 453 17.99 4.03 -61.58
C TYR A 453 17.28 5.29 -62.19
N ILE A 454 17.21 6.44 -61.49
CA ILE A 454 17.25 7.87 -61.98
C ILE A 454 16.44 8.86 -61.09
N LYS A 455 16.73 10.18 -61.24
CA LYS A 455 16.55 11.29 -60.27
C LYS A 455 15.41 12.28 -60.60
N ASN A 456 14.90 12.94 -59.54
CA ASN A 456 14.50 14.36 -59.37
C ASN A 456 13.74 15.13 -60.49
N LEU A 457 12.63 15.80 -60.15
CA LEU A 457 12.50 17.29 -60.16
C LEU A 457 11.18 17.79 -59.51
N LYS A 458 10.88 19.10 -59.60
CA LYS A 458 9.92 19.86 -58.75
C LYS A 458 8.58 20.27 -59.42
N SER A 459 7.63 20.68 -58.55
CA SER A 459 6.74 21.87 -58.63
C SER A 459 5.54 21.94 -59.61
N ASP A 460 4.36 22.03 -58.97
CA ASP A 460 3.31 23.05 -59.09
C ASP A 460 2.27 23.11 -60.24
N THR A 461 1.13 23.70 -59.85
CA THR A 461 0.01 24.30 -60.62
C THR A 461 -1.25 23.49 -60.95
N VAL A 462 -2.36 24.25 -60.98
CA VAL A 462 -3.81 23.91 -60.98
C VAL A 462 -4.48 24.84 -62.00
N PRO A 463 -5.56 24.45 -62.72
CA PRO A 463 -6.76 25.31 -62.69
C PRO A 463 -8.15 24.66 -62.99
N GLN A 464 -9.20 25.26 -62.38
CA GLN A 464 -10.59 25.48 -62.93
C GLN A 464 -11.53 24.25 -63.06
N SER A 465 -12.88 24.34 -63.00
CA SER A 465 -13.91 25.41 -62.80
C SER A 465 -15.31 24.76 -62.56
N ALA A 466 -16.42 25.39 -62.12
CA ALA A 466 -16.70 26.70 -61.48
C ALA A 466 -18.18 26.82 -60.97
N THR A 467 -18.37 27.44 -59.79
CA THR A 467 -19.37 28.50 -59.42
C THR A 467 -20.87 28.45 -59.80
N ILE A 468 -21.78 28.77 -58.84
CA ILE A 468 -22.66 29.99 -58.81
C ILE A 468 -23.43 30.13 -57.44
N LEU A 469 -23.88 31.35 -57.13
CA LEU A 469 -24.41 31.90 -55.85
C LEU A 469 -25.85 31.38 -55.48
N VAL A 470 -26.49 31.67 -54.31
CA VAL A 470 -27.03 32.96 -53.77
C VAL A 470 -27.44 32.87 -52.27
N SER A 471 -27.47 34.01 -51.55
CA SER A 471 -27.99 34.25 -50.17
C SER A 471 -28.95 35.48 -50.18
N PRO A 472 -29.54 36.01 -49.06
CA PRO A 472 -29.63 35.58 -47.64
C PRO A 472 -31.07 35.67 -47.04
N LEU A 473 -31.27 35.48 -45.71
CA LEU A 473 -32.14 36.29 -44.79
C LEU A 473 -32.32 35.67 -43.36
N THR A 474 -32.76 36.49 -42.39
CA THR A 474 -33.12 36.18 -40.97
C THR A 474 -34.24 37.14 -40.50
N PRO A 475 -34.79 37.10 -39.26
CA PRO A 475 -34.84 36.05 -38.22
C PRO A 475 -36.30 35.48 -38.11
N PRO A 476 -37.25 35.83 -37.20
CA PRO A 476 -37.27 36.02 -35.72
C PRO A 476 -38.44 35.30 -34.94
N LEU A 477 -38.52 35.54 -33.61
CA LEU A 477 -39.66 35.28 -32.67
C LEU A 477 -39.98 33.79 -32.30
N SER A 478 -40.57 33.45 -31.13
CA SER A 478 -40.87 34.25 -29.91
C SER A 478 -40.85 33.43 -28.60
N SER A 479 -40.80 34.20 -27.50
CA SER A 479 -41.23 33.97 -26.11
C SER A 479 -42.48 33.08 -25.85
N LYS A 480 -42.90 32.70 -24.62
CA LYS A 480 -42.75 33.30 -23.26
C LYS A 480 -43.33 32.35 -22.16
N ILE A 481 -43.26 32.74 -20.87
CA ILE A 481 -44.11 32.32 -19.72
C ILE A 481 -43.82 30.89 -19.22
N ASP A 482 -43.33 30.64 -18.00
CA ASP A 482 -43.66 31.08 -16.62
C ASP A 482 -44.88 30.35 -16.02
N ASP A 483 -44.68 29.57 -14.94
CA ASP A 483 -45.41 29.70 -13.67
C ASP A 483 -45.08 28.57 -12.67
N GLU A 484 -45.07 28.91 -11.38
CA GLU A 484 -44.98 27.97 -10.24
C GLU A 484 -46.38 27.49 -9.81
N LEU A 485 -46.49 26.31 -9.17
CA LEU A 485 -47.17 26.26 -7.86
C LEU A 485 -46.80 25.05 -7.00
N GLN A 486 -47.08 25.20 -5.71
CA GLN A 486 -46.46 24.52 -4.58
C GLN A 486 -47.31 23.38 -4.01
N SER A 487 -46.64 22.53 -3.23
CA SER A 487 -47.13 21.92 -1.97
C SER A 487 -48.13 20.75 -2.00
N SER A 488 -47.83 19.75 -1.16
CA SER A 488 -48.66 19.49 0.03
C SER A 488 -47.90 18.60 1.03
N ASN A 489 -48.04 18.88 2.32
CA ASN A 489 -47.62 18.01 3.43
C ASN A 489 -48.86 17.32 4.01
N LEU A 490 -48.75 16.07 4.49
CA LEU A 490 -49.33 15.68 5.80
C LEU A 490 -48.82 14.32 6.34
N ASN A 491 -48.05 14.42 7.44
CA ASN A 491 -48.12 13.65 8.69
C ASN A 491 -48.24 12.10 8.77
N TYR A 492 -47.20 11.53 9.40
CA TYR A 492 -47.20 10.68 10.62
C TYR A 492 -47.45 9.15 10.58
N LEU A 493 -46.40 8.46 11.09
CA LEU A 493 -46.36 7.21 11.88
C LEU A 493 -47.00 5.92 11.35
N GLU A 494 -46.15 4.91 11.14
CA GLU A 494 -46.09 3.76 12.06
C GLU A 494 -44.65 3.20 12.15
N HIS A 495 -44.31 2.50 13.24
CA HIS A 495 -42.97 1.96 13.52
C HIS A 495 -42.92 0.46 13.21
N GLN A 496 -41.88 -0.01 12.52
CA GLN A 496 -41.45 -1.42 12.60
C GLN A 496 -39.95 -1.59 12.31
N ASP A 497 -39.34 -2.59 12.92
CA ASP A 497 -37.89 -2.74 13.00
C ASP A 497 -37.23 -3.14 11.66
N SER A 498 -36.16 -2.43 11.28
CA SER A 498 -35.13 -2.96 10.41
C SER A 498 -33.77 -2.33 10.72
N LEU A 499 -32.74 -3.17 10.90
CA LEU A 499 -31.36 -2.74 11.15
C LEU A 499 -30.78 -2.06 9.89
N PRO A 500 -30.23 -0.84 9.98
CA PRO A 500 -29.44 -0.25 8.91
C PRO A 500 -28.25 -1.14 8.52
N LYS A 501 -27.91 -1.16 7.22
CA LYS A 501 -26.88 -2.06 6.69
C LYS A 501 -25.48 -1.57 7.08
N ILE A 502 -24.75 -2.42 7.79
CA ILE A 502 -23.32 -2.21 8.11
C ILE A 502 -22.51 -2.17 6.81
N PHE A 503 -22.01 -0.99 6.43
CA PHE A 503 -20.87 -0.90 5.51
C PHE A 503 -19.61 -1.25 6.28
N LYS A 504 -19.00 -2.40 5.96
CA LYS A 504 -17.68 -2.79 6.50
C LYS A 504 -16.59 -2.43 5.49
N PRO A 505 -15.67 -1.51 5.78
CA PRO A 505 -14.32 -1.62 5.23
C PRO A 505 -13.69 -2.91 5.77
N VAL A 506 -12.97 -3.64 4.92
CA VAL A 506 -12.22 -4.83 5.34
C VAL A 506 -10.78 -4.41 5.63
N TYR A 507 -10.40 -4.46 6.91
CA TYR A 507 -9.00 -4.38 7.34
C TYR A 507 -8.64 -5.62 8.15
N GLU A 508 -7.51 -6.23 7.82
CA GLU A 508 -7.01 -7.42 8.50
C GLU A 508 -6.37 -7.06 9.85
N ASN A 509 -6.99 -7.55 10.92
CA ASN A 509 -6.34 -8.00 12.15
C ASN A 509 -5.15 -7.17 12.69
N SER A 510 -5.46 -6.00 13.24
CA SER A 510 -4.85 -5.60 14.52
C SER A 510 -5.95 -5.50 15.58
N GLU A 511 -6.14 -6.57 16.37
CA GLU A 511 -7.08 -6.58 17.50
C GLU A 511 -6.43 -6.07 18.80
N ASP A 512 -5.12 -5.83 18.79
CA ASP A 512 -4.30 -5.30 19.90
C ASP A 512 -4.35 -3.77 19.95
N ILE A 513 -4.73 -3.20 21.10
CA ILE A 513 -4.72 -1.75 21.36
C ILE A 513 -3.69 -1.44 22.45
N SER A 514 -2.47 -1.13 22.02
CA SER A 514 -1.32 -0.77 22.87
C SER A 514 -1.05 0.74 22.89
N ILE A 515 -0.17 1.19 23.80
CA ILE A 515 0.31 2.59 23.84
C ILE A 515 0.91 3.01 22.49
N GLN A 516 1.57 2.08 21.79
CA GLN A 516 2.35 2.35 20.59
C GLN A 516 1.50 2.48 19.32
N ASN A 517 0.35 1.79 19.25
CA ASN A 517 -0.53 1.81 18.08
C ASN A 517 -1.87 2.52 18.30
N PHE A 518 -2.17 2.97 19.53
CA PHE A 518 -3.46 3.60 19.88
C PHE A 518 -3.89 4.71 18.89
N GLY A 519 -2.99 5.61 18.48
CA GLY A 519 -3.34 6.69 17.56
C GLY A 519 -3.73 6.22 16.15
N PHE A 520 -3.24 5.05 15.73
CA PHE A 520 -3.49 4.44 14.42
C PHE A 520 -4.72 3.51 14.44
N VAL A 521 -4.94 2.79 15.54
CA VAL A 521 -6.06 1.84 15.72
C VAL A 521 -7.32 2.54 16.27
N VAL A 522 -7.16 3.63 17.03
CA VAL A 522 -8.24 4.41 17.66
C VAL A 522 -8.16 5.86 17.14
N GLN A 523 -8.53 6.00 15.87
CA GLN A 523 -8.35 7.22 15.07
C GLN A 523 -9.33 8.32 15.49
N THR A 524 -8.89 9.58 15.38
CA THR A 524 -9.76 10.76 15.54
C THR A 524 -10.73 10.83 14.36
N ILE A 525 -12.02 11.05 14.63
CA ILE A 525 -13.08 11.14 13.63
C ILE A 525 -13.72 12.53 13.62
N GLN A 526 -14.35 12.88 12.50
CA GLN A 526 -15.18 14.09 12.39
C GLN A 526 -16.65 13.72 12.66
N LEU A 527 -17.34 14.60 13.38
CA LEU A 527 -18.77 14.50 13.62
C LEU A 527 -19.56 15.07 12.45
N ASP A 528 -20.78 14.57 12.23
CA ASP A 528 -21.70 15.07 11.23
C ASP A 528 -22.31 16.45 11.58
N ILE A 529 -23.36 16.85 10.85
CA ILE A 529 -24.03 18.14 11.08
C ILE A 529 -24.69 18.18 12.48
N GLU A 530 -25.16 17.04 13.00
CA GLU A 530 -25.90 16.89 14.26
C GLU A 530 -25.04 16.46 15.47
N ASN A 531 -23.71 16.61 15.38
CA ASN A 531 -22.73 16.15 16.37
C ASN A 531 -22.68 14.62 16.58
N ALA A 532 -23.13 13.81 15.62
CA ALA A 532 -23.06 12.35 15.70
C ALA A 532 -21.88 11.76 14.92
N TYR A 533 -21.55 10.50 15.24
CA TYR A 533 -20.77 9.60 14.39
C TYR A 533 -21.39 8.20 14.49
N ASN A 534 -21.76 7.60 13.35
CA ASN A 534 -22.57 6.38 13.28
C ASN A 534 -23.80 6.45 14.21
N GLU A 535 -24.61 7.51 14.03
CA GLU A 535 -25.84 7.82 14.81
C GLU A 535 -25.63 8.11 16.31
N ILE A 536 -24.42 7.90 16.85
CA ILE A 536 -24.09 8.08 18.28
C ILE A 536 -23.60 9.51 18.54
N LYS A 537 -24.27 10.21 19.47
CA LYS A 537 -23.99 11.59 19.89
C LYS A 537 -23.33 11.71 21.27
N VAL A 538 -23.13 10.59 21.98
CA VAL A 538 -22.68 10.57 23.39
C VAL A 538 -21.52 9.62 23.63
N CYS A 539 -20.61 10.02 24.52
CA CYS A 539 -19.52 9.17 24.98
C CYS A 539 -19.96 8.24 26.12
N TYR A 540 -20.16 6.95 25.84
CA TYR A 540 -20.60 5.94 26.82
C TYR A 540 -19.70 5.78 28.07
N ILE A 541 -18.48 6.30 28.06
CA ILE A 541 -17.57 6.28 29.24
C ILE A 541 -17.88 7.41 30.23
N CYS A 542 -18.20 8.62 29.75
CA CYS A 542 -18.41 9.80 30.60
C CYS A 542 -19.83 10.40 30.54
N GLN A 543 -20.72 9.82 29.74
CA GLN A 543 -22.13 10.18 29.60
C GLN A 543 -22.34 11.67 29.26
N LYS A 544 -21.46 12.21 28.42
CA LYS A 544 -21.56 13.55 27.82
C LYS A 544 -21.74 13.46 26.31
N GLU A 545 -22.48 14.41 25.76
CA GLU A 545 -22.57 14.66 24.32
C GLU A 545 -21.21 15.06 23.74
N PHE A 546 -21.06 14.95 22.41
CA PHE A 546 -19.85 15.33 21.70
C PHE A 546 -19.91 16.78 21.19
N ASP A 547 -18.80 17.51 21.34
CA ASP A 547 -18.60 18.84 20.76
C ASP A 547 -17.69 18.76 19.52
N LYS A 548 -17.99 19.50 18.44
CA LYS A 548 -17.16 19.53 17.22
C LYS A 548 -15.72 20.02 17.42
N ASN A 549 -15.44 20.65 18.57
CA ASN A 549 -14.12 21.16 18.95
C ASN A 549 -13.36 20.21 19.93
N SER A 550 -13.86 18.99 20.14
CA SER A 550 -13.25 18.02 21.07
C SER A 550 -12.61 16.84 20.31
N ASP A 551 -11.53 16.25 20.87
CA ASP A 551 -10.93 15.03 20.30
C ASP A 551 -11.91 13.86 20.48
N ILE A 552 -12.65 13.51 19.43
CA ILE A 552 -13.50 12.33 19.37
C ILE A 552 -12.79 11.27 18.54
N ARG A 553 -12.72 10.05 19.07
CA ARG A 553 -12.06 8.90 18.44
C ARG A 553 -13.00 7.72 18.30
N ALA A 554 -12.90 6.99 17.20
CA ALA A 554 -13.63 5.75 16.99
C ALA A 554 -12.74 4.53 17.27
N LEU A 555 -13.30 3.51 17.90
CA LEU A 555 -12.71 2.17 17.94
C LEU A 555 -12.88 1.45 16.59
N PRO A 556 -12.10 0.40 16.27
CA PRO A 556 -12.27 -0.41 15.06
C PRO A 556 -13.65 -1.08 14.87
N CYS A 557 -14.51 -1.04 15.88
CA CYS A 557 -15.92 -1.43 15.77
C CYS A 557 -16.86 -0.28 15.34
N GLY A 558 -16.35 0.89 14.96
CA GLY A 558 -17.14 2.05 14.51
C GLY A 558 -17.81 2.87 15.61
N HIS A 559 -17.42 2.70 16.88
CA HIS A 559 -18.08 3.35 18.02
C HIS A 559 -17.26 4.53 18.56
N PRO A 560 -17.83 5.75 18.67
CA PRO A 560 -17.11 6.97 19.05
C PRO A 560 -17.02 7.19 20.56
N TYR A 561 -15.95 7.87 21.00
CA TYR A 561 -15.69 8.27 22.38
C TYR A 561 -14.83 9.54 22.44
N HIS A 562 -14.90 10.31 23.52
CA HIS A 562 -13.88 11.32 23.82
C HIS A 562 -12.50 10.66 23.96
N GLY A 563 -11.48 11.17 23.27
CA GLY A 563 -10.16 10.56 23.15
C GLY A 563 -9.49 10.28 24.50
N LYS A 564 -9.51 11.24 25.42
CA LYS A 564 -9.02 11.06 26.80
C LYS A 564 -9.77 9.96 27.57
N CYS A 565 -11.07 9.81 27.34
CA CYS A 565 -11.87 8.77 27.99
C CYS A 565 -11.52 7.37 27.47
N ILE A 566 -11.43 7.20 26.15
CA ILE A 566 -11.14 5.90 25.55
C ILE A 566 -9.66 5.51 25.68
N TYR A 567 -8.73 6.47 25.68
CA TYR A 567 -7.34 6.24 26.07
C TYR A 567 -7.24 5.72 27.50
N ASN A 568 -7.88 6.39 28.47
CA ASN A 568 -7.88 5.92 29.86
C ASN A 568 -8.47 4.50 29.98
N ALA A 569 -9.61 4.22 29.35
CA ALA A 569 -10.25 2.90 29.43
C ALA A 569 -9.43 1.78 28.78
N MET A 570 -8.83 2.01 27.60
CA MET A 570 -8.11 0.98 26.84
C MET A 570 -6.64 0.79 27.28
N ILE A 571 -5.99 1.88 27.73
CA ILE A 571 -4.55 1.91 28.01
C ILE A 571 -4.25 1.93 29.51
N ILE A 572 -4.87 2.83 30.27
CA ILE A 572 -4.54 3.04 31.70
C ILE A 572 -5.28 2.02 32.59
N GLU A 573 -6.57 1.81 32.33
CA GLU A 573 -7.44 0.89 33.08
C GLU A 573 -7.42 -0.54 32.48
N ASN A 574 -6.78 -0.71 31.32
CA ASN A 574 -6.66 -1.96 30.57
C ASN A 574 -7.97 -2.76 30.40
N LYS A 575 -9.11 -2.08 30.22
CA LYS A 575 -10.43 -2.72 30.10
C LYS A 575 -10.65 -3.42 28.76
N LYS A 576 -9.92 -3.03 27.71
CA LYS A 576 -9.89 -3.64 26.37
C LYS A 576 -11.28 -3.95 25.77
N GLN A 577 -12.33 -3.19 26.07
CA GLN A 577 -13.69 -3.49 25.62
C GLN A 577 -14.47 -2.23 25.21
N CYS A 578 -15.17 -2.32 24.08
CA CYS A 578 -16.12 -1.30 23.64
C CYS A 578 -17.39 -1.35 24.51
N LEU A 579 -17.74 -0.26 25.19
CA LEU A 579 -18.95 -0.19 26.03
C LEU A 579 -20.27 -0.12 25.23
N CYS A 580 -20.23 0.12 23.92
CA CYS A 580 -21.43 0.24 23.10
C CYS A 580 -21.86 -1.08 22.43
N CYS A 581 -20.89 -1.94 22.04
CA CYS A 581 -21.18 -3.23 21.40
C CYS A 581 -20.52 -4.45 22.10
N PHE A 582 -19.85 -4.23 23.23
CA PHE A 582 -19.15 -5.25 24.03
C PHE A 582 -18.04 -6.02 23.31
N LYS A 583 -17.64 -5.64 22.09
CA LYS A 583 -16.44 -6.21 21.44
C LYS A 583 -15.21 -5.95 22.31
N THR A 584 -14.48 -7.03 22.59
CA THR A 584 -13.16 -7.03 23.22
C THR A 584 -12.03 -6.88 22.21
N TYR A 585 -10.91 -6.40 22.70
CA TYR A 585 -9.62 -6.22 22.05
C TYR A 585 -8.55 -6.92 22.90
N THR A 586 -7.33 -7.05 22.40
CA THR A 586 -6.16 -7.50 23.17
C THR A 586 -5.34 -6.32 23.71
#